data_AF-A0A520KRV3-F1
#
_entry.id   AF-A0A520KRV3-F1
#
_cell.length_a   1.000
_cell.length_b   1.000
_cell.length_c   1.000
_cell.angle_alpha   90.00
_cell.angle_beta   90.00
_cell.angle_gamma   90.00
#
_symmetry.space_group_name_H-M   'P 1'
#
loop_
_entity.id
_entity.type
_entity.pdbx_description
1 polymer ?
#
loop_
_entity_poly.entity_id
_entity_poly.type
_entity_poly.pdbx_seq_one_letter_code
_entity_poly.pdbx_strand_id
1 'polypeptide(L)'
;MPILLKNKKNSTKFQILVEIAANQPNVRQKDISEKLEITPQAVSEYIKEMIKEGLIYSPSKGRYKITKEGTDYIISSLNDLKAYTKEILDNIVKTIAISPAIASYDIKKGDKVGLYMKKGMLYAGRDVDGGATGVAVCYALNGEDVGISEIKGIIKMDIKEVTILQVPSIKDGGSRRVDYKKLENFVKDKDFISAYDLESYVSLKKINANINSFFGSIASVCDAAEHGLETLFVCTNDNIINIIKELNKRNLKYKVECVIYERKDI
;
A
#
# COMPACT_ATOMS: atom_id res chain seq x y z
N MET A 1 -4.89 14.05 -21.00
CA MET A 1 -6.23 13.46 -20.79
C MET A 1 -6.37 12.15 -21.58
N PRO A 2 -6.55 11.00 -20.89
CA PRO A 2 -6.62 9.65 -21.46
C PRO A 2 -7.76 9.52 -22.48
N ILE A 3 -7.54 8.70 -23.51
CA ILE A 3 -8.54 8.43 -24.55
C ILE A 3 -9.85 7.92 -23.95
N LEU A 4 -9.78 7.11 -22.90
CA LEU A 4 -10.93 6.59 -22.15
C LEU A 4 -11.81 7.68 -21.54
N LEU A 5 -11.23 8.82 -21.16
CA LEU A 5 -11.96 9.91 -20.50
C LEU A 5 -12.46 10.97 -21.49
N LYS A 6 -12.01 10.93 -22.75
CA LYS A 6 -12.40 11.92 -23.77
C LYS A 6 -13.90 11.88 -24.12
N ASN A 7 -14.50 10.70 -24.12
CA ASN A 7 -15.93 10.53 -24.38
C ASN A 7 -16.46 9.20 -23.84
N LYS A 8 -17.79 9.12 -23.68
CA LYS A 8 -18.50 7.92 -23.21
C LYS A 8 -18.32 6.71 -24.13
N LYS A 9 -18.14 6.94 -25.43
CA LYS A 9 -17.96 5.86 -26.42
C LYS A 9 -16.70 5.04 -26.12
N ASN A 10 -15.58 5.71 -25.87
CA ASN A 10 -14.29 5.07 -25.60
C ASN A 10 -14.29 4.32 -24.27
N SER A 11 -14.90 4.90 -23.22
CA SER A 11 -15.03 4.22 -21.92
C SER A 11 -15.88 2.96 -22.01
N THR A 12 -17.02 3.02 -22.70
CA THR A 12 -17.91 1.86 -22.86
C THR A 12 -17.28 0.77 -23.72
N LYS A 13 -16.58 1.14 -24.79
CA LYS A 13 -15.80 0.20 -25.60
C LYS A 13 -14.74 -0.51 -24.75
N PHE A 14 -13.97 0.21 -23.95
CA PHE A 14 -12.98 -0.39 -23.06
C PHE A 14 -13.61 -1.35 -22.05
N GLN A 15 -14.72 -0.96 -21.42
CA GLN A 15 -15.45 -1.80 -20.46
C GLN A 15 -15.96 -3.11 -21.09
N ILE A 16 -16.54 -3.05 -22.29
CA ILE A 16 -16.97 -4.25 -23.03
C ILE A 16 -15.78 -5.17 -23.35
N LEU A 17 -14.65 -4.59 -23.78
CA LEU A 17 -13.45 -5.35 -24.12
C LEU A 17 -12.85 -6.07 -22.90
N VAL A 18 -12.81 -5.40 -21.74
CA VAL A 18 -12.39 -6.01 -20.46
C VAL A 18 -13.33 -7.14 -20.05
N GLU A 19 -14.65 -6.96 -20.23
CA GLU A 19 -15.61 -8.01 -19.89
C GLU A 19 -15.44 -9.25 -20.75
N ILE A 20 -15.14 -9.07 -22.04
CA ILE A 20 -14.79 -10.15 -22.96
C ILE A 20 -13.48 -10.82 -22.51
N ALA A 21 -12.44 -10.05 -22.19
CA ALA A 21 -11.15 -10.59 -21.75
C ALA A 21 -11.26 -11.44 -20.48
N ALA A 22 -12.08 -11.01 -19.51
CA ALA A 22 -12.25 -11.69 -18.23
C ALA A 22 -13.05 -13.01 -18.33
N ASN A 23 -13.98 -13.11 -19.28
CA ASN A 23 -14.96 -14.21 -19.34
C ASN A 23 -14.90 -15.02 -20.64
N GLN A 24 -13.93 -14.75 -21.53
CA GLN A 24 -13.79 -15.46 -22.80
C GLN A 24 -13.64 -16.99 -22.61
N PRO A 25 -14.10 -17.80 -23.57
CA PRO A 25 -14.82 -17.39 -24.79
C PRO A 25 -16.34 -17.24 -24.60
N ASN A 26 -16.87 -17.58 -23.43
CA ASN A 26 -18.30 -17.78 -23.17
C ASN A 26 -18.94 -16.52 -22.59
N VAL A 27 -18.97 -15.43 -23.36
CA VAL A 27 -19.54 -14.15 -22.93
C VAL A 27 -20.76 -13.81 -23.76
N ARG A 28 -21.93 -13.74 -23.12
CA ARG A 28 -23.17 -13.33 -23.80
C ARG A 28 -23.30 -11.82 -23.77
N GLN A 29 -23.79 -11.25 -24.87
CA GLN A 29 -24.04 -9.81 -24.95
C GLN A 29 -25.06 -9.33 -23.91
N LYS A 30 -26.02 -10.17 -23.54
CA LYS A 30 -26.99 -9.88 -22.50
C LYS A 30 -26.30 -9.65 -21.15
N ASP A 31 -25.40 -10.56 -20.77
CA ASP A 31 -24.63 -10.48 -19.52
C ASP A 31 -23.78 -9.18 -19.48
N ILE A 32 -23.17 -8.80 -20.62
CA ILE A 32 -22.46 -7.52 -20.77
C ILE A 32 -23.41 -6.33 -20.63
N SER A 33 -24.58 -6.39 -21.26
CA SER A 33 -25.57 -5.30 -21.28
C SER A 33 -26.14 -5.02 -19.89
N GLU A 34 -26.40 -6.07 -19.11
CA GLU A 34 -26.89 -5.98 -17.73
C GLU A 34 -25.80 -5.39 -16.83
N LYS A 35 -24.55 -5.86 -16.95
CA LYS A 35 -23.44 -5.38 -16.12
C LYS A 35 -23.06 -3.92 -16.39
N LEU A 36 -23.17 -3.49 -17.64
CA LEU A 36 -22.80 -2.13 -18.05
C LEU A 36 -24.01 -1.18 -18.12
N GLU A 37 -25.21 -1.65 -17.77
CA GLU A 37 -26.47 -0.89 -17.79
C GLU A 37 -26.72 -0.19 -19.15
N ILE A 38 -26.44 -0.91 -20.24
CA ILE A 38 -26.66 -0.45 -21.62
C ILE A 38 -27.56 -1.43 -22.36
N THR A 39 -28.10 -1.01 -23.51
CA THR A 39 -28.97 -1.90 -24.29
C THR A 39 -28.16 -3.01 -24.98
N PRO A 40 -28.73 -4.22 -25.15
CA PRO A 40 -28.09 -5.29 -25.94
C PRO A 40 -27.75 -4.86 -27.37
N GLN A 41 -28.57 -3.97 -27.97
CA GLN A 41 -28.31 -3.40 -29.29
C GLN A 41 -27.02 -2.57 -29.29
N ALA A 42 -26.79 -1.74 -28.26
CA ALA A 42 -25.57 -0.96 -28.13
C ALA A 42 -24.34 -1.88 -28.01
N VAL A 43 -24.42 -2.93 -27.17
CA VAL A 43 -23.35 -3.95 -27.06
C VAL A 43 -23.06 -4.59 -28.42
N SER A 44 -24.11 -4.94 -29.17
CA SER A 44 -23.99 -5.48 -30.52
C SER A 44 -23.23 -4.54 -31.48
N GLU A 45 -23.48 -3.22 -31.42
CA GLU A 45 -22.77 -2.25 -32.25
C GLU A 45 -21.29 -2.15 -31.88
N TYR A 46 -20.97 -2.07 -30.58
CA TYR A 46 -19.58 -2.05 -30.12
C TYR A 46 -18.82 -3.31 -30.53
N ILE A 47 -19.44 -4.49 -30.43
CA ILE A 47 -18.82 -5.75 -30.85
C ILE A 47 -18.52 -5.76 -32.35
N LYS A 48 -19.45 -5.27 -33.18
CA LYS A 48 -19.21 -5.15 -34.63
C LYS A 48 -18.02 -4.23 -34.92
N GLU A 49 -17.94 -3.10 -34.23
CA GLU A 49 -16.83 -2.15 -34.35
C GLU A 49 -15.51 -2.78 -33.89
N MET A 50 -15.47 -3.45 -32.73
CA MET A 50 -14.27 -4.11 -32.22
C MET A 50 -13.77 -5.25 -33.11
N ILE A 51 -14.67 -6.02 -33.74
CA ILE A 51 -14.29 -7.05 -34.72
C ILE A 51 -13.67 -6.38 -35.95
N LYS A 52 -14.28 -5.29 -36.45
CA LYS A 52 -13.76 -4.55 -37.60
C LYS A 52 -12.37 -3.96 -37.33
N GLU A 53 -12.12 -3.53 -36.11
CA GLU A 53 -10.82 -3.00 -35.67
C GLU A 53 -9.81 -4.10 -35.28
N GLY A 54 -10.21 -5.37 -35.29
CA GLY A 54 -9.34 -6.49 -34.94
C GLY A 54 -9.01 -6.59 -33.46
N LEU A 55 -9.76 -5.95 -32.56
CA LEU A 55 -9.55 -6.04 -31.11
C LEU A 55 -10.09 -7.36 -30.52
N ILE A 56 -11.11 -7.92 -31.16
CA ILE A 56 -11.69 -9.21 -30.81
C ILE A 56 -12.01 -9.99 -32.08
N TYR A 57 -12.17 -11.30 -31.95
CA TYR A 57 -12.73 -12.15 -32.99
C TYR A 57 -13.81 -13.06 -32.43
N SER A 58 -14.69 -13.57 -33.30
CA SER A 58 -15.79 -14.46 -32.90
C SER A 58 -15.56 -15.87 -33.46
N PRO A 59 -15.14 -16.85 -32.61
CA PRO A 59 -14.93 -18.23 -33.05
C PRO A 59 -16.23 -18.93 -33.46
N SER A 60 -17.35 -18.52 -32.85
CA SER A 60 -18.69 -19.04 -33.12
C SER A 60 -19.72 -17.98 -32.69
N LYS A 61 -20.94 -18.06 -33.23
CA LYS A 61 -22.02 -17.14 -32.87
C LYS A 61 -22.19 -17.05 -31.35
N GLY A 62 -22.10 -15.83 -30.80
CA GLY A 62 -22.23 -15.57 -29.37
C GLY A 62 -21.01 -15.95 -28.51
N ARG A 63 -19.86 -16.23 -29.11
CA ARG A 63 -18.58 -16.40 -28.42
C ARG A 63 -17.57 -15.38 -28.93
N TYR A 64 -16.80 -14.81 -28.02
CA TYR A 64 -15.83 -13.76 -28.32
C TYR A 64 -14.50 -14.08 -27.66
N LYS A 65 -13.41 -13.85 -28.39
CA LYS A 65 -12.05 -13.94 -27.88
C LYS A 65 -11.31 -12.65 -28.17
N ILE A 66 -10.49 -12.23 -27.22
CA ILE A 66 -9.61 -11.08 -27.43
C ILE A 66 -8.46 -11.46 -28.34
N THR A 67 -8.03 -10.52 -29.18
CA THR A 67 -6.82 -10.66 -30.00
C THR A 67 -5.60 -10.13 -29.23
N LYS A 68 -4.42 -10.22 -29.86
CA LYS A 68 -3.22 -9.58 -29.33
C LYS A 68 -3.40 -8.06 -29.31
N GLU A 69 -3.93 -7.50 -30.38
CA GLU A 69 -4.21 -6.07 -30.55
C GLU A 69 -5.22 -5.58 -29.50
N GLY A 70 -6.24 -6.38 -29.19
CA GLY A 70 -7.16 -6.09 -28.09
C GLY A 70 -6.49 -6.06 -26.73
N THR A 71 -5.56 -7.00 -26.48
CA THR A 71 -4.79 -7.04 -25.23
C THR A 71 -3.88 -5.83 -25.11
N ASP A 72 -3.17 -5.49 -26.19
CA ASP A 72 -2.28 -4.32 -26.26
C ASP A 72 -3.08 -3.03 -26.06
N TYR A 73 -4.29 -2.93 -26.63
CA TYR A 73 -5.20 -1.80 -26.41
C TYR A 73 -5.63 -1.66 -24.95
N ILE A 74 -5.92 -2.77 -24.25
CA ILE A 74 -6.24 -2.72 -22.80
C ILE A 74 -5.02 -2.20 -22.04
N ILE A 75 -3.84 -2.76 -22.28
CA ILE A 75 -2.61 -2.40 -21.57
C ILE A 75 -2.28 -0.92 -21.80
N SER A 76 -2.32 -0.44 -23.05
CA SER A 76 -2.03 0.96 -23.38
C SER A 76 -3.04 1.90 -22.71
N SER A 77 -4.33 1.57 -22.76
CA SER A 77 -5.38 2.37 -22.15
C SER A 77 -5.24 2.47 -20.63
N LEU A 78 -4.85 1.36 -19.97
CA LEU A 78 -4.58 1.34 -18.54
C LEU A 78 -3.32 2.14 -18.18
N ASN A 79 -2.27 2.08 -19.00
CA ASN A 79 -1.06 2.85 -18.79
C ASN A 79 -1.30 4.36 -18.96
N ASP A 80 -2.07 4.77 -19.98
CA ASP A 80 -2.48 6.16 -20.17
C ASP A 80 -3.29 6.68 -18.98
N LEU A 81 -4.23 5.87 -18.48
CA LEU A 81 -5.04 6.22 -17.32
C LEU A 81 -4.16 6.36 -16.07
N LYS A 82 -3.23 5.43 -15.83
CA LYS A 82 -2.26 5.50 -14.72
C LYS A 82 -1.36 6.73 -14.81
N ALA A 83 -0.87 7.07 -16.01
CA ALA A 83 -0.04 8.24 -16.21
C ALA A 83 -0.80 9.54 -15.88
N TYR A 84 -2.05 9.63 -16.33
CA TYR A 84 -2.90 10.79 -16.06
C TYR A 84 -3.30 10.93 -14.59
N THR A 85 -3.65 9.84 -13.90
CA THR A 85 -3.96 9.91 -12.47
C THR A 85 -2.74 10.32 -11.67
N LYS A 86 -1.55 9.81 -12.03
CA LYS A 86 -0.28 10.26 -11.45
C LYS A 86 -0.05 11.76 -11.69
N GLU A 87 -0.28 12.25 -12.91
CA GLU A 87 -0.15 13.67 -13.25
C GLU A 87 -1.10 14.54 -12.41
N ILE A 88 -2.37 14.15 -12.24
CA ILE A 88 -3.33 14.87 -11.39
C ILE A 88 -2.86 14.90 -9.93
N LEU A 89 -2.45 13.75 -9.40
CA LEU A 89 -1.99 13.65 -8.02
C LEU A 89 -0.75 14.51 -7.79
N ASP A 90 0.22 14.44 -8.71
CA ASP A 90 1.51 15.12 -8.57
C ASP A 90 1.42 16.63 -8.83
N ASN A 91 0.57 17.09 -9.76
CA ASN A 91 0.56 18.49 -10.19
C ASN A 91 -0.63 19.31 -9.68
N ILE A 92 -1.78 18.68 -9.42
CA ILE A 92 -3.01 19.39 -9.04
C ILE A 92 -3.29 19.20 -7.56
N VAL A 93 -3.45 17.94 -7.12
CA VAL A 93 -3.89 17.65 -5.75
C VAL A 93 -2.82 18.04 -4.72
N LYS A 94 -1.56 17.66 -4.93
CA LYS A 94 -0.44 18.02 -4.04
C LYS A 94 -0.14 19.53 -4.00
N THR A 95 -0.49 20.26 -5.06
CA THR A 95 -0.31 21.72 -5.11
C THR A 95 -1.37 22.45 -4.28
N ILE A 96 -2.59 21.90 -4.22
CA ILE A 96 -3.72 22.48 -3.47
C ILE A 96 -3.65 22.10 -1.98
N ALA A 97 -3.14 20.92 -1.65
CA ALA A 97 -3.07 20.44 -0.27
C ALA A 97 -1.88 21.05 0.49
N ILE A 98 -2.16 21.61 1.68
CA ILE A 98 -1.12 21.93 2.66
C ILE A 98 -0.84 20.65 3.45
N SER A 99 0.41 20.20 3.44
CA SER A 99 0.86 19.04 4.20
C SER A 99 1.69 19.48 5.41
N PRO A 100 1.39 18.99 6.62
CA PRO A 100 2.21 19.27 7.79
C PRO A 100 3.53 18.48 7.73
N ALA A 101 4.63 19.13 8.11
CA ALA A 101 5.94 18.51 8.29
C ALA A 101 6.60 19.09 9.56
N ILE A 102 7.64 18.42 10.07
CA ILE A 102 8.45 18.94 11.19
C ILE A 102 9.61 19.75 10.62
N ALA A 103 9.76 20.99 11.07
CA ALA A 103 10.88 21.84 10.71
C ALA A 103 12.19 21.28 11.28
N SER A 104 13.19 20.99 10.45
CA SER A 104 14.53 20.53 10.91
C SER A 104 15.50 21.67 11.22
N TYR A 105 15.06 22.91 10.99
CA TYR A 105 15.74 24.17 11.27
C TYR A 105 14.68 25.29 11.26
N ASP A 106 15.05 26.51 11.63
CA ASP A 106 14.12 27.64 11.57
C ASP A 106 13.75 27.98 10.12
N ILE A 107 12.47 27.84 9.80
CA ILE A 107 11.90 28.06 8.46
C ILE A 107 11.03 29.31 8.49
N LYS A 108 11.19 30.17 7.49
CA LYS A 108 10.33 31.34 7.29
C LYS A 108 9.23 31.02 6.29
N LYS A 109 8.11 31.72 6.42
CA LYS A 109 7.05 31.69 5.42
C LYS A 109 7.62 32.09 4.04
N GLY A 110 7.32 31.27 3.03
CA GLY A 110 7.78 31.42 1.66
C GLY A 110 9.11 30.71 1.37
N ASP A 111 9.79 30.15 2.37
CA ASP A 111 11.03 29.39 2.13
C ASP A 111 10.73 28.13 1.31
N LYS A 112 11.58 27.88 0.32
CA LYS A 112 11.60 26.60 -0.39
C LYS A 112 12.38 25.60 0.45
N VAL A 113 11.76 24.46 0.71
CA VAL A 113 12.31 23.40 1.57
C VAL A 113 12.32 22.06 0.86
N GLY A 114 13.25 21.20 1.25
CA GLY A 114 13.26 19.79 0.91
C GLY A 114 12.40 18.98 1.87
N LEU A 115 11.79 17.91 1.38
CA LEU A 115 10.95 17.01 2.16
C LEU A 115 11.54 15.61 2.21
N TYR A 116 11.65 15.06 3.41
CA TYR A 116 12.17 13.72 3.63
C TYR A 116 11.54 13.05 4.86
N MET A 117 11.50 11.71 4.84
CA MET A 117 11.05 10.93 5.99
C MET A 117 12.21 10.71 6.96
N LYS A 118 11.96 10.86 8.25
CA LYS A 118 12.89 10.51 9.33
C LYS A 118 12.10 9.93 10.49
N LYS A 119 12.44 8.69 10.87
CA LYS A 119 11.76 7.95 11.96
C LYS A 119 10.23 7.96 11.82
N GLY A 120 9.73 7.68 10.61
CA GLY A 120 8.30 7.61 10.34
C GLY A 120 7.56 8.95 10.22
N MET A 121 8.26 10.08 10.38
CA MET A 121 7.66 11.42 10.29
C MET A 121 8.23 12.19 9.11
N LEU A 122 7.40 13.06 8.53
CA LEU A 122 7.80 13.95 7.45
C LEU A 122 8.52 15.17 8.02
N TYR A 123 9.70 15.48 7.50
CA TYR A 123 10.49 16.66 7.87
C TYR A 123 10.65 17.60 6.69
N ALA A 124 10.73 18.90 7.00
CA ALA A 124 11.13 19.96 6.11
C ALA A 124 12.57 20.40 6.43
N GLY A 125 13.46 20.38 5.44
CA GLY A 125 14.88 20.68 5.61
C GLY A 125 15.49 21.50 4.47
N ARG A 126 16.78 21.80 4.62
CA ARG A 126 17.53 22.67 3.69
C ARG A 126 17.86 22.02 2.35
N ASP A 127 17.94 20.70 2.31
CA ASP A 127 18.33 19.94 1.12
C ASP A 127 17.17 19.86 0.12
N VAL A 128 17.19 20.76 -0.86
CA VAL A 128 16.20 20.83 -1.94
C VAL A 128 16.56 19.99 -3.16
N ASP A 129 17.71 19.30 -3.16
CA ASP A 129 18.27 18.69 -4.38
C ASP A 129 18.04 17.17 -4.46
N GLY A 130 17.58 16.52 -3.38
CA GLY A 130 17.52 15.05 -3.26
C GLY A 130 16.21 14.32 -3.58
N GLY A 131 15.09 15.02 -3.82
CA GLY A 131 13.79 14.36 -4.01
C GLY A 131 12.57 15.29 -4.08
N ALA A 132 11.76 15.29 -3.01
CA ALA A 132 10.57 16.13 -2.91
C ALA A 132 10.91 17.51 -2.35
N THR A 133 10.23 18.53 -2.86
CA THR A 133 10.37 19.93 -2.39
C THR A 133 9.00 20.56 -2.20
N GLY A 134 8.92 21.63 -1.42
CA GLY A 134 7.72 22.43 -1.25
C GLY A 134 8.02 23.83 -0.73
N VAL A 135 6.97 24.61 -0.47
CA VAL A 135 7.06 25.99 0.01
C VAL A 135 6.38 26.09 1.37
N ALA A 136 7.05 26.69 2.35
CA ALA A 136 6.48 26.90 3.67
C ALA A 136 5.37 27.97 3.65
N VAL A 137 4.19 27.66 4.18
CA VAL A 137 3.07 28.63 4.24
C VAL A 137 3.04 29.45 5.53
N CYS A 138 3.81 29.04 6.54
CA CYS A 138 4.00 29.70 7.83
C CYS A 138 5.47 29.68 8.25
N TYR A 139 5.82 30.47 9.27
CA TYR A 139 7.11 30.31 9.94
C TYR A 139 7.03 29.14 10.93
N ALA A 140 8.16 28.52 11.21
CA ALA A 140 8.30 27.50 12.24
C ALA A 140 9.75 27.49 12.75
N LEU A 141 9.93 27.35 14.05
CA LEU A 141 11.25 27.10 14.65
C LEU A 141 11.62 25.62 14.48
N ASN A 142 12.91 25.32 14.64
CA ASN A 142 13.38 23.93 14.63
C ASN A 142 12.60 23.05 15.63
N GLY A 143 11.98 21.98 15.13
CA GLY A 143 11.16 21.02 15.88
C GLY A 143 9.66 21.31 15.89
N GLU A 144 9.22 22.48 15.40
CA GLU A 144 7.80 22.82 15.28
C GLU A 144 7.17 22.25 14.01
N ASP A 145 5.84 22.16 13.98
CA ASP A 145 5.11 21.84 12.77
C ASP A 145 5.09 23.04 11.80
N VAL A 146 5.26 22.73 10.51
CA VAL A 146 5.21 23.71 9.42
C VAL A 146 4.29 23.19 8.33
N GLY A 147 3.39 24.06 7.85
CA GLY A 147 2.58 23.77 6.68
C GLY A 147 3.40 23.93 5.40
N ILE A 148 3.38 22.92 4.54
CA ILE A 148 4.09 22.93 3.26
C ILE A 148 3.07 22.81 2.12
N SER A 149 3.12 23.74 1.17
CA SER A 149 2.33 23.73 -0.06
C SER A 149 3.21 23.52 -1.29
N GLU A 150 2.58 23.46 -2.47
CA GLU A 150 3.27 23.34 -3.76
C GLU A 150 4.27 22.17 -3.81
N ILE A 151 3.88 21.04 -3.21
CA ILE A 151 4.77 19.89 -3.09
C ILE A 151 5.02 19.30 -4.48
N LYS A 152 6.30 19.29 -4.88
CA LYS A 152 6.77 18.73 -6.15
C LYS A 152 7.72 17.57 -5.90
N GLY A 153 7.68 16.58 -6.78
CA GLY A 153 8.51 15.38 -6.68
C GLY A 153 7.91 14.28 -5.80
N ILE A 154 8.70 13.25 -5.54
CA ILE A 154 8.29 12.06 -4.80
C ILE A 154 9.04 12.03 -3.47
N ILE A 155 8.29 12.00 -2.36
CA ILE A 155 8.85 11.74 -1.04
C ILE A 155 9.23 10.26 -1.03
N LYS A 156 10.53 9.97 -0.90
CA LYS A 156 11.02 8.59 -0.84
C LYS A 156 10.55 7.96 0.46
N MET A 157 9.68 6.96 0.34
CA MET A 157 9.23 6.11 1.45
C MET A 157 10.02 4.82 1.37
N ASP A 158 10.73 4.47 2.45
CA ASP A 158 11.46 3.21 2.57
C ASP A 158 10.60 2.22 3.36
N ILE A 159 9.65 1.57 2.70
CA ILE A 159 8.75 0.60 3.36
C ILE A 159 9.58 -0.57 3.90
N LYS A 160 9.52 -0.77 5.22
CA LYS A 160 10.26 -1.83 5.91
C LYS A 160 9.47 -3.13 5.99
N GLU A 161 10.20 -4.23 6.08
CA GLU A 161 9.64 -5.55 6.33
C GLU A 161 9.22 -5.69 7.80
N VAL A 162 8.08 -6.34 8.05
CA VAL A 162 7.60 -6.62 9.41
C VAL A 162 8.24 -7.90 9.95
N THR A 163 8.89 -7.83 11.11
CA THR A 163 9.37 -9.02 11.81
C THR A 163 8.29 -9.53 12.76
N ILE A 164 7.69 -10.69 12.47
CA ILE A 164 6.78 -11.37 13.38
C ILE A 164 7.58 -12.33 14.25
N LEU A 165 7.50 -12.15 15.57
CA LEU A 165 8.22 -12.98 16.52
C LEU A 165 7.25 -13.76 17.41
N GLN A 166 7.34 -15.08 17.30
CA GLN A 166 6.47 -16.01 17.99
C GLN A 166 6.96 -16.33 19.41
N VAL A 167 6.04 -16.22 20.36
CA VAL A 167 6.19 -16.69 21.74
C VAL A 167 5.22 -17.83 22.05
N PRO A 168 5.50 -18.66 23.07
CA PRO A 168 4.57 -19.71 23.49
C PRO A 168 3.26 -19.11 24.00
N SER A 169 2.16 -19.79 23.68
CA SER A 169 0.85 -19.53 24.31
C SER A 169 0.86 -19.96 25.78
N ILE A 170 -0.12 -19.52 26.58
CA ILE A 170 -0.22 -19.90 27.99
C ILE A 170 -0.33 -21.42 28.21
N LYS A 171 -1.06 -22.12 27.33
CA LYS A 171 -1.17 -23.60 27.35
C LYS A 171 0.19 -24.27 27.12
N ASP A 172 1.09 -23.61 26.41
CA ASP A 172 2.44 -24.08 26.09
C ASP A 172 3.50 -23.50 27.05
N GLY A 173 3.11 -23.02 28.24
CA GLY A 173 4.02 -22.48 29.26
C GLY A 173 4.23 -20.96 29.21
N GLY A 174 3.65 -20.28 28.20
CA GLY A 174 3.62 -18.83 28.07
C GLY A 174 5.01 -18.20 28.11
N SER A 175 5.11 -17.02 28.74
CA SER A 175 6.37 -16.30 28.90
C SER A 175 7.46 -17.10 29.64
N ARG A 176 7.14 -18.16 30.40
CA ARG A 176 8.16 -18.95 31.11
C ARG A 176 9.02 -19.79 30.18
N ARG A 177 8.54 -20.08 28.96
CA ARG A 177 9.22 -20.90 27.95
C ARG A 177 9.86 -20.08 26.82
N VAL A 178 9.98 -18.77 27.00
CA VAL A 178 10.64 -17.86 26.05
C VAL A 178 12.16 -17.88 26.26
N ASP A 179 12.90 -17.99 25.16
CA ASP A 179 14.34 -17.73 25.11
C ASP A 179 14.58 -16.21 25.12
N TYR A 180 14.80 -15.67 26.32
CA TYR A 180 14.98 -14.24 26.52
C TYR A 180 16.25 -13.68 25.89
N LYS A 181 17.31 -14.49 25.72
CA LYS A 181 18.53 -14.04 25.05
C LYS A 181 18.28 -13.80 23.58
N LYS A 182 17.55 -14.71 22.91
CA LYS A 182 17.13 -14.48 21.52
C LYS A 182 16.15 -13.32 21.40
N LEU A 183 15.18 -13.21 22.31
CA LEU A 183 14.22 -12.10 22.32
C LEU A 183 14.91 -10.73 22.41
N GLU A 184 15.88 -10.56 23.32
CA GLU A 184 16.65 -9.32 23.45
C GLU A 184 17.39 -8.95 22.16
N ASN A 185 17.94 -9.93 21.44
CA ASN A 185 18.63 -9.66 20.18
C ASN A 185 17.68 -9.15 19.10
N PHE A 186 16.45 -9.67 19.01
CA PHE A 186 15.46 -9.15 18.07
C PHE A 186 14.99 -7.73 18.41
N VAL A 187 14.99 -7.35 19.69
CA VAL A 187 14.51 -6.04 20.16
C VAL A 187 15.49 -4.89 19.90
N LYS A 188 16.81 -5.14 19.95
CA LYS A 188 17.83 -4.08 19.90
C LYS A 188 17.78 -3.20 18.65
N ASP A 189 17.47 -3.78 17.50
CA ASP A 189 17.55 -3.12 16.19
C ASP A 189 16.15 -2.80 15.62
N LYS A 190 15.19 -2.46 16.49
CA LYS A 190 13.80 -2.23 16.11
C LYS A 190 13.33 -0.88 16.63
N ASP A 191 12.84 -0.06 15.70
CA ASP A 191 12.31 1.27 16.00
C ASP A 191 10.90 1.22 16.60
N PHE A 192 10.13 0.19 16.25
CA PHE A 192 8.74 0.04 16.67
C PHE A 192 8.41 -1.39 17.07
N ILE A 193 8.08 -1.59 18.35
CA ILE A 193 7.82 -2.89 18.94
C ILE A 193 6.38 -2.95 19.41
N SER A 194 5.65 -3.97 18.99
CA SER A 194 4.29 -4.23 19.44
C SER A 194 4.11 -5.61 20.04
N ALA A 195 3.27 -5.69 21.06
CA ALA A 195 2.75 -6.93 21.60
C ALA A 195 1.31 -7.14 21.16
N TYR A 196 0.96 -8.34 20.73
CA TYR A 196 -0.41 -8.69 20.38
C TYR A 196 -1.17 -9.32 21.55
N ASP A 197 -0.56 -10.31 22.19
CA ASP A 197 -1.16 -11.10 23.26
C ASP A 197 -0.51 -10.79 24.62
N LEU A 198 -1.17 -11.18 25.72
CA LEU A 198 -0.67 -10.98 27.07
C LEU A 198 0.69 -11.67 27.30
N GLU A 199 0.89 -12.86 26.76
CA GLU A 199 2.16 -13.59 26.82
C GLU A 199 3.27 -12.81 26.12
N SER A 200 2.96 -12.16 25.01
CA SER A 200 3.88 -11.32 24.25
C SER A 200 4.25 -10.07 25.06
N TYR A 201 3.24 -9.41 25.63
CA TYR A 201 3.41 -8.25 26.49
C TYR A 201 4.28 -8.55 27.72
N VAL A 202 3.97 -9.63 28.44
CA VAL A 202 4.74 -10.06 29.62
C VAL A 202 6.17 -10.43 29.24
N SER A 203 6.38 -11.09 28.10
CA SER A 203 7.72 -11.47 27.63
C SER A 203 8.58 -10.24 27.31
N LEU A 204 8.02 -9.24 26.62
CA LEU A 204 8.70 -7.98 26.35
C LEU A 204 8.95 -7.16 27.63
N LYS A 205 8.01 -7.16 28.58
CA LYS A 205 8.20 -6.47 29.87
C LYS A 205 9.34 -7.05 30.70
N LYS A 206 9.55 -8.35 30.69
CA LYS A 206 10.63 -9.01 31.45
C LYS A 206 12.03 -8.61 31.01
N ILE A 207 12.20 -8.15 29.77
CA ILE A 207 13.46 -7.62 29.24
C ILE A 207 13.48 -6.08 29.20
N ASN A 208 12.51 -5.43 29.85
CA ASN A 208 12.33 -3.98 29.86
C ASN A 208 12.29 -3.35 28.45
N ALA A 209 11.72 -4.05 27.47
CA ALA A 209 11.57 -3.50 26.13
C ALA A 209 10.55 -2.33 26.12
N ASN A 210 10.83 -1.33 25.29
CA ASN A 210 9.89 -0.22 25.04
C ASN A 210 8.80 -0.70 24.07
N ILE A 211 7.64 -1.03 24.63
CA ILE A 211 6.47 -1.46 23.85
C ILE A 211 5.74 -0.21 23.35
N ASN A 212 5.75 0.02 22.05
CA ASN A 212 5.09 1.15 21.42
C ASN A 212 3.57 0.95 21.35
N SER A 213 3.12 -0.29 21.15
CA SER A 213 1.69 -0.59 21.02
C SER A 213 1.33 -1.98 21.56
N PHE A 214 0.16 -2.04 22.18
CA PHE A 214 -0.49 -3.29 22.61
C PHE A 214 -1.90 -3.34 22.03
N PHE A 215 -2.67 -2.27 22.24
CA PHE A 215 -3.97 -2.07 21.61
C PHE A 215 -3.82 -1.53 20.20
N GLY A 216 -4.60 -2.07 19.25
CA GLY A 216 -4.47 -1.67 17.84
C GLY A 216 -3.12 -2.04 17.23
N SER A 217 -2.43 -3.03 17.81
CA SER A 217 -1.05 -3.39 17.49
C SER A 217 -0.84 -3.78 16.03
N ILE A 218 -1.79 -4.49 15.40
CA ILE A 218 -1.68 -4.86 13.98
C ILE A 218 -1.64 -3.60 13.11
N ALA A 219 -2.63 -2.71 13.25
CA ALA A 219 -2.68 -1.47 12.49
C ALA A 219 -1.43 -0.61 12.74
N SER A 220 -1.03 -0.50 14.01
CA SER A 220 0.14 0.29 14.42
C SER A 220 1.44 -0.19 13.76
N VAL A 221 1.66 -1.51 13.71
CA VAL A 221 2.85 -2.08 13.06
C VAL A 221 2.80 -1.93 11.56
N CYS A 222 1.64 -2.13 10.93
CA CYS A 222 1.50 -1.89 9.51
C CYS A 222 1.85 -0.44 9.17
N ASP A 223 1.26 0.52 9.89
CA ASP A 223 1.51 1.95 9.67
C ASP A 223 2.99 2.28 9.91
N ALA A 224 3.60 1.78 10.99
CA ALA A 224 5.02 2.00 11.29
C ALA A 224 5.94 1.48 10.18
N ALA A 225 5.67 0.26 9.66
CA ALA A 225 6.46 -0.33 8.58
C ALA A 225 6.31 0.43 7.26
N GLU A 226 5.09 0.86 6.92
CA GLU A 226 4.80 1.69 5.74
C GLU A 226 5.53 3.03 5.81
N HIS A 227 5.72 3.59 7.01
CA HIS A 227 6.45 4.83 7.26
C HIS A 227 7.95 4.63 7.45
N GLY A 228 8.44 3.41 7.26
CA GLY A 228 9.85 3.08 7.19
C GLY A 228 10.57 2.85 8.50
N LEU A 229 9.81 2.46 9.53
CA LEU A 229 10.35 2.01 10.81
C LEU A 229 10.68 0.51 10.78
N GLU A 230 11.80 0.11 11.37
CA GLU A 230 12.10 -1.29 11.61
C GLU A 230 11.14 -1.86 12.68
N THR A 231 10.23 -2.76 12.28
CA THR A 231 9.14 -3.21 13.16
C THR A 231 9.31 -4.62 13.69
N LEU A 232 8.95 -4.82 14.96
CA LEU A 232 8.85 -6.11 15.62
C LEU A 232 7.43 -6.30 16.17
N PHE A 233 6.78 -7.37 15.75
CA PHE A 233 5.44 -7.75 16.19
C PHE A 233 5.51 -9.07 16.94
N VAL A 234 5.31 -9.04 18.25
CA VAL A 234 5.39 -10.23 19.09
C VAL A 234 3.99 -10.79 19.33
N CYS A 235 3.76 -12.05 19.00
CA CYS A 235 2.47 -12.72 19.15
C CYS A 235 2.63 -14.19 19.56
N THR A 236 1.55 -14.79 20.04
CA THR A 236 1.50 -16.25 20.21
C THR A 236 1.34 -16.95 18.86
N ASN A 237 1.64 -18.26 18.84
CA ASN A 237 1.49 -19.10 17.65
C ASN A 237 0.06 -19.14 17.11
N ASP A 238 -0.94 -19.06 17.99
CA ASP A 238 -2.35 -19.25 17.64
C ASP A 238 -2.89 -18.13 16.73
N ASN A 239 -2.28 -16.94 16.75
CA ASN A 239 -2.78 -15.75 16.08
C ASN A 239 -2.12 -15.43 14.73
N ILE A 240 -1.10 -16.20 14.33
CA ILE A 240 -0.22 -15.81 13.21
C ILE A 240 -0.94 -15.70 11.87
N ILE A 241 -1.92 -16.58 11.61
CA ILE A 241 -2.68 -16.61 10.36
C ILE A 241 -3.46 -15.30 10.17
N ASN A 242 -4.06 -14.79 11.25
CA ASN A 242 -4.81 -13.54 11.20
C ASN A 242 -3.89 -12.35 10.90
N ILE A 243 -2.72 -12.30 11.54
CA ILE A 243 -1.73 -11.22 11.35
C ILE A 243 -1.21 -11.22 9.92
N ILE A 244 -0.81 -12.39 9.40
CA ILE A 244 -0.35 -12.54 8.02
C ILE A 244 -1.42 -12.08 7.02
N LYS A 245 -2.70 -12.41 7.28
CA LYS A 245 -3.81 -11.97 6.44
C LYS A 245 -3.89 -10.44 6.38
N GLU A 246 -3.77 -9.75 7.51
CA GLU A 246 -3.81 -8.28 7.54
C GLU A 246 -2.59 -7.62 6.88
N LEU A 247 -1.39 -8.20 7.04
CA LEU A 247 -0.19 -7.72 6.36
C LEU A 247 -0.30 -7.87 4.84
N ASN A 248 -0.81 -9.01 4.37
CA ASN A 248 -1.02 -9.27 2.94
C ASN A 248 -2.05 -8.31 2.32
N LYS A 249 -3.12 -7.94 3.03
CA LYS A 249 -4.08 -6.94 2.55
C LYS A 249 -3.43 -5.60 2.25
N ARG A 250 -2.36 -5.26 2.96
CA ARG A 250 -1.58 -4.03 2.79
C ARG A 250 -0.34 -4.20 1.91
N ASN A 251 -0.15 -5.39 1.32
CA ASN A 251 1.05 -5.76 0.54
C ASN A 251 2.38 -5.56 1.30
N LEU A 252 2.36 -5.73 2.62
CA LEU A 252 3.57 -5.66 3.43
C LEU A 252 4.34 -6.98 3.41
N LYS A 253 5.65 -6.87 3.20
CA LYS A 253 6.56 -8.00 3.38
C LYS A 253 6.70 -8.31 4.86
N TYR A 254 6.88 -9.58 5.18
CA TYR A 254 7.08 -10.01 6.54
C TYR A 254 8.00 -11.23 6.61
N LYS A 255 8.68 -11.37 7.75
CA LYS A 255 9.40 -12.57 8.15
C LYS A 255 8.87 -13.10 9.47
N VAL A 256 8.88 -14.42 9.63
CA VAL A 256 8.40 -15.09 10.84
C VAL A 256 9.57 -15.78 11.52
N GLU A 257 9.74 -15.49 12.80
CA GLU A 257 10.80 -16.03 13.65
C GLU A 257 10.19 -16.53 14.97
N CYS A 258 10.90 -17.40 15.71
CA CYS A 258 10.43 -17.91 16.99
C CYS A 258 11.51 -17.86 18.08
N VAL A 259 11.08 -17.61 19.32
CA VAL A 259 11.96 -17.55 20.51
C VAL A 259 11.53 -18.55 21.58
N ILE A 260 11.17 -19.75 21.15
CA ILE A 260 10.69 -20.83 22.03
C ILE A 260 11.85 -21.76 22.35
N TYR A 261 12.06 -22.11 23.63
CA TYR A 261 12.99 -23.19 23.97
C TYR A 261 12.51 -24.52 23.37
N GLU A 262 13.40 -25.21 22.65
CA GLU A 262 13.18 -26.58 22.21
C GLU A 262 12.82 -27.47 23.42
N ARG A 263 11.86 -28.38 23.25
CA ARG A 263 11.57 -29.38 24.28
C ARG A 263 12.83 -30.19 24.51
N LYS A 264 13.49 -30.00 25.65
CA LYS A 264 14.24 -31.11 26.24
C LYS A 264 13.17 -32.02 26.82
N ASP A 265 13.01 -33.18 26.19
CA ASP A 265 12.19 -34.27 26.73
C ASP A 265 12.59 -34.48 28.21
N ILE A 266 11.62 -34.30 29.10
CA ILE A 266 11.73 -34.70 30.52
C ILE A 266 11.24 -36.13 30.60
#